data_AF-A0A930QP81-F1
#
_entry.id   AF-A0A930QP81-F1
#
_cell.length_a   1.000
_cell.length_b   1.000
_cell.length_c   1.000
_cell.angle_alpha   90.00
_cell.angle_beta   90.00
_cell.angle_gamma   90.00
#
_symmetry.space_group_name_H-M   'P 1'
#
loop_
_entity.id
_entity.type
_entity.pdbx_description
1 polymer ?
#
loop_
_entity_poly.entity_id
_entity_poly.type
_entity_poly.pdbx_seq_one_letter_code
_entity_poly.pdbx_strand_id
1 'polypeptide(L)'
;VNTGTGALTLKADAVDLNGKMTGSKALNILPATSNRDLKMGGNVNDPDKLSLLDKYFSGNNRQFWGYEIINIGDRAGGGRLWQSGSIDMPFRVNIQQAVNSSAGSVNLAGNINTHGRDFTIGSREVNLDDTHINADGADRNHDGNVSIQADTLNVTNGSSISGHGEVSFDTYTPGKSISFGTPGAGGAPGDLLLGNDVFGPNGLLKNTDGAKFKKIRVGGDNAGNISVGNVDIPDTLTDGLEIKTGGDVTSTGVMKSVPVLDVTANNVNLTGANEIKKIGNVTSKHGVNIETAKGTTISGKVTGETTPISIKNSGGGDVTIAEGGQIVGSGTSDVVIESRGGSFKNKAGADAIKTAPGHKYVVHTEDSVNNEINGLVFQFRKYGVAYDDPHKPQPPAGQNAMYYNYQPTLKFYAVRTYGDDNNTFFNASTAGFHIEDDGNAARRALDKDEVDYIRAHVKDSGTHNFGTTKLTNVNADIISADGTVKNAMSDVRMRTGAHTYGSDSTIANEKITYKGHNELNYKIEVDYRIVPRTVTVRGKTETKTYDGTARTYTGNNDVTFENFANNQTITTSGTTGSVSYTSIADAKNTSGFAQGALHAGEYVTDVSSSTLKASNYNFKYETGTLT
;
A
#
# COMPACT_ATOMS: atom_id res chain seq x y z
N VAL A 1 1.89 -41.69 51.68
CA VAL A 1 1.30 -42.38 50.50
C VAL A 1 2.28 -42.28 49.34
N ASN A 2 2.57 -43.37 48.63
CA ASN A 2 3.36 -43.32 47.40
C ASN A 2 2.57 -43.96 46.25
N THR A 3 2.32 -43.19 45.20
CA THR A 3 1.50 -43.59 44.04
C THR A 3 2.35 -44.10 42.88
N GLY A 4 3.68 -44.01 42.99
CA GLY A 4 4.62 -44.42 41.95
C GLY A 4 4.35 -43.67 40.64
N THR A 5 4.06 -44.42 39.59
CA THR A 5 3.77 -43.93 38.23
C THR A 5 2.28 -43.77 37.94
N GLY A 6 1.40 -44.01 38.93
CA GLY A 6 -0.04 -43.85 38.80
C GLY A 6 -0.52 -42.43 39.12
N ALA A 7 -1.68 -42.05 38.56
CA ALA A 7 -2.43 -40.89 39.02
C ALA A 7 -3.19 -41.23 40.32
N LEU A 8 -3.46 -40.21 41.15
CA LEU A 8 -4.23 -40.34 42.38
C LEU A 8 -5.39 -39.36 42.40
N THR A 9 -6.56 -39.81 42.85
CA THR A 9 -7.71 -38.96 43.12
C THR A 9 -8.02 -38.98 44.62
N LEU A 10 -7.98 -37.81 45.26
CA LEU A 10 -8.36 -37.57 46.63
C LEU A 10 -9.72 -36.89 46.66
N LYS A 11 -10.77 -37.67 46.91
CA LYS A 11 -12.15 -37.19 47.06
C LYS A 11 -12.52 -37.13 48.54
N ALA A 12 -12.54 -35.94 49.14
CA ALA A 12 -12.73 -35.77 50.58
C ALA A 12 -13.30 -34.40 50.94
N ASP A 13 -14.06 -34.29 52.03
CA ASP A 13 -14.60 -33.00 52.51
C ASP A 13 -13.71 -32.35 53.58
N ALA A 14 -12.80 -33.11 54.17
CA ALA A 14 -11.77 -32.63 55.09
C ALA A 14 -10.49 -33.42 54.87
N VAL A 15 -9.34 -32.74 54.98
CA VAL A 15 -8.02 -33.33 54.81
C VAL A 15 -7.13 -32.82 55.94
N ASP A 16 -6.46 -33.74 56.63
CA ASP A 16 -5.36 -33.41 57.54
C ASP A 16 -4.15 -34.30 57.25
N LEU A 17 -3.25 -33.78 56.41
CA LEU A 17 -2.03 -34.47 56.03
C LEU A 17 -0.86 -34.04 56.93
N ASN A 18 -0.37 -35.00 57.71
CA ASN A 18 0.86 -34.86 58.50
C ASN A 18 2.06 -35.59 57.88
N GLY A 19 1.84 -36.50 56.92
CA GLY A 19 2.90 -37.24 56.22
C GLY A 19 2.86 -37.07 54.70
N LYS A 20 4.00 -37.34 54.05
CA LYS A 20 4.18 -37.07 52.62
C LYS A 20 3.31 -37.95 51.72
N MET A 21 2.82 -37.33 50.65
CA MET A 21 2.17 -37.96 49.52
C MET A 21 3.04 -37.75 48.28
N THR A 22 3.64 -38.83 47.78
CA THR A 22 4.56 -38.80 46.65
C THR A 22 3.95 -39.44 45.41
N GLY A 23 4.25 -38.90 44.24
CA GLY A 23 3.87 -39.48 42.95
C GLY A 23 4.63 -38.86 41.79
N SER A 24 4.34 -39.29 40.57
CA SER A 24 4.95 -38.75 39.33
C SER A 24 3.95 -38.39 38.23
N LYS A 25 2.64 -38.60 38.47
CA LYS A 25 1.55 -38.26 37.53
C LYS A 25 0.59 -37.25 38.15
N ALA A 26 -0.68 -37.26 37.75
CA ALA A 26 -1.68 -36.33 38.22
C ALA A 26 -2.12 -36.62 39.66
N LEU A 27 -2.25 -35.56 40.47
CA LEU A 27 -2.99 -35.57 41.72
C LEU A 27 -4.29 -34.78 41.54
N ASN A 28 -5.43 -35.45 41.61
CA ASN A 28 -6.75 -34.83 41.53
C ASN A 28 -7.30 -34.65 42.94
N ILE A 29 -7.70 -33.44 43.30
CA ILE A 29 -8.23 -33.11 44.62
C ILE A 29 -9.60 -32.46 44.43
N LEU A 30 -10.63 -33.08 44.99
CA LEU A 30 -12.00 -32.61 44.87
C LEU A 30 -12.81 -32.93 46.13
N PRO A 31 -13.82 -32.12 46.46
CA PRO A 31 -14.72 -32.41 47.57
C PRO A 31 -15.50 -33.72 47.34
N ALA A 32 -15.83 -34.40 48.43
CA ALA A 32 -16.73 -35.56 48.37
C ALA A 32 -18.19 -35.11 48.18
N THR A 33 -18.55 -34.00 48.82
CA THR A 33 -19.82 -33.30 48.70
C THR A 33 -19.74 -32.26 47.58
N SER A 34 -20.57 -32.41 46.55
CA SER A 34 -20.46 -31.64 45.30
C SER A 34 -20.60 -30.11 45.45
N ASN A 35 -21.33 -29.63 46.46
CA ASN A 35 -21.49 -28.18 46.71
C ASN A 35 -20.55 -27.64 47.79
N ARG A 36 -19.58 -28.45 48.26
CA ARG A 36 -18.65 -28.00 49.29
C ARG A 36 -17.62 -27.05 48.68
N ASP A 37 -17.42 -25.94 49.39
CA ASP A 37 -16.40 -24.96 49.05
C ASP A 37 -15.00 -25.50 49.27
N LEU A 38 -14.03 -24.99 48.50
CA LEU A 38 -12.61 -25.28 48.66
C LEU A 38 -11.91 -24.02 49.18
N LYS A 39 -10.96 -24.21 50.09
CA LYS A 39 -10.03 -23.18 50.53
C LYS A 39 -8.62 -23.62 50.19
N MET A 40 -7.86 -22.78 49.51
CA MET A 40 -6.47 -23.00 49.17
C MET A 40 -5.58 -21.98 49.87
N GLY A 41 -4.49 -22.46 50.46
CA GLY A 41 -3.54 -21.62 51.21
C GLY A 41 -3.92 -21.41 52.67
N GLY A 42 -3.01 -20.75 53.39
CA GLY A 42 -3.08 -20.55 54.84
C GLY A 42 -2.73 -21.81 55.66
N ASN A 43 -2.75 -21.65 56.99
CA ASN A 43 -2.25 -22.67 57.93
C ASN A 43 -3.32 -23.34 58.80
N VAL A 44 -4.58 -22.90 58.66
CA VAL A 44 -5.69 -23.33 59.52
C VAL A 44 -6.84 -23.88 58.67
N ASN A 45 -7.31 -25.06 59.05
CA ASN A 45 -8.48 -25.70 58.47
C ASN A 45 -9.75 -24.88 58.76
N ASP A 46 -10.51 -24.63 57.71
CA ASP A 46 -11.87 -24.11 57.75
C ASP A 46 -12.84 -25.31 57.80
N PRO A 47 -13.62 -25.50 58.88
CA PRO A 47 -14.48 -26.67 59.05
C PRO A 47 -15.60 -26.75 58.01
N ASP A 48 -15.96 -25.64 57.37
CA ASP A 48 -17.04 -25.57 56.39
C ASP A 48 -16.56 -25.81 54.95
N LYS A 49 -15.24 -25.91 54.74
CA LYS A 49 -14.61 -26.04 53.42
C LYS A 49 -13.68 -27.26 53.36
N LEU A 50 -13.39 -27.73 52.15
CA LEU A 50 -12.21 -28.57 51.92
C LEU A 50 -10.97 -27.67 51.95
N SER A 51 -10.22 -27.73 53.06
CA SER A 51 -9.03 -26.91 53.25
C SER A 51 -7.78 -27.60 52.69
N LEU A 52 -7.15 -26.94 51.72
CA LEU A 52 -5.89 -27.31 51.09
C LEU A 52 -4.82 -26.33 51.55
N LEU A 53 -4.21 -26.65 52.70
CA LEU A 53 -3.30 -25.77 53.43
C LEU A 53 -1.98 -25.55 52.67
N ASP A 54 -1.32 -24.43 52.97
CA ASP A 54 -0.04 -24.03 52.37
C ASP A 54 1.04 -25.13 52.52
N LYS A 55 1.11 -25.77 53.69
CA LYS A 55 2.02 -26.90 53.99
C LYS A 55 1.89 -28.08 53.01
N TYR A 56 0.79 -28.17 52.25
CA TYR A 56 0.61 -29.24 51.27
C TYR A 56 1.36 -28.97 49.98
N PHE A 57 1.52 -27.71 49.60
CA PHE A 57 2.08 -27.30 48.31
C PHE A 57 3.45 -26.65 48.43
N SER A 58 3.67 -25.89 49.50
CA SER A 58 4.77 -24.94 49.63
C SER A 58 5.89 -25.42 50.57
N GLY A 59 7.09 -24.91 50.32
CA GLY A 59 8.27 -25.13 51.15
C GLY A 59 9.00 -26.46 50.93
N ASN A 60 10.18 -26.57 51.55
CA ASN A 60 11.09 -27.72 51.40
C ASN A 60 10.53 -29.03 51.99
N ASN A 61 9.54 -28.93 52.88
CA ASN A 61 8.91 -30.08 53.50
C ASN A 61 7.42 -30.20 53.15
N ARG A 62 7.00 -29.70 51.98
CA ARG A 62 5.63 -29.84 51.47
C ARG A 62 5.16 -31.29 51.48
N GLN A 63 3.86 -31.48 51.72
CA GLN A 63 3.26 -32.83 51.76
C GLN A 63 3.09 -33.44 50.37
N PHE A 64 2.69 -32.67 49.36
CA PHE A 64 2.58 -33.14 47.98
C PHE A 64 3.92 -33.03 47.26
N TRP A 65 4.44 -34.16 46.77
CA TRP A 65 5.79 -34.22 46.21
C TRP A 65 5.87 -35.03 44.91
N GLY A 66 6.59 -34.48 43.92
CA GLY A 66 6.94 -35.16 42.67
C GLY A 66 5.83 -35.22 41.61
N TYR A 67 4.60 -34.85 41.94
CA TYR A 67 3.49 -34.86 40.99
C TYR A 67 3.74 -33.89 39.83
N GLU A 68 3.38 -34.33 38.62
CA GLU A 68 3.54 -33.56 37.38
C GLU A 68 2.52 -32.42 37.31
N ILE A 69 1.27 -32.74 37.69
CA ILE A 69 0.13 -31.82 37.68
C ILE A 69 -0.74 -32.04 38.92
N ILE A 70 -1.26 -30.95 39.46
CA ILE A 70 -2.30 -30.98 40.49
C ILE A 70 -3.58 -30.37 39.91
N ASN A 71 -4.63 -31.19 39.84
CA ASN A 71 -5.97 -30.76 39.47
C ASN A 71 -6.78 -30.50 40.73
N ILE A 72 -7.39 -29.34 40.85
CA ILE A 72 -8.10 -28.89 42.06
C ILE A 72 -9.52 -28.46 41.70
N GLY A 73 -10.50 -28.99 42.42
CA GLY A 73 -11.90 -28.60 42.30
C GLY A 73 -12.80 -29.71 41.76
N ASP A 74 -14.11 -29.50 41.91
CA ASP A 74 -15.16 -30.34 41.36
C ASP A 74 -15.80 -29.65 40.16
N ARG A 75 -15.53 -30.19 38.97
CA ARG A 75 -16.13 -29.74 37.72
C ARG A 75 -17.67 -29.81 37.80
N ALA A 76 -18.23 -30.90 38.31
CA ALA A 76 -19.69 -31.04 38.40
C ALA A 76 -20.30 -30.29 39.59
N GLY A 77 -19.46 -29.78 40.49
CA GLY A 77 -19.85 -29.16 41.75
C GLY A 77 -20.41 -27.76 41.64
N GLY A 78 -21.05 -27.31 42.72
CA GLY A 78 -21.62 -25.96 42.84
C GLY A 78 -20.89 -25.05 43.83
N GLY A 79 -19.90 -25.57 44.57
CA GLY A 79 -19.17 -24.81 45.59
C GLY A 79 -18.22 -23.75 44.99
N ARG A 80 -17.69 -22.88 45.84
CA ARG A 80 -16.70 -21.86 45.49
C ARG A 80 -15.29 -22.29 45.87
N LEU A 81 -14.30 -21.88 45.10
CA LEU A 81 -12.89 -21.97 45.49
C LEU A 81 -12.42 -20.61 45.97
N TRP A 82 -11.74 -20.61 47.11
CA TRP A 82 -11.12 -19.44 47.73
C TRP A 82 -9.64 -19.67 47.88
N GLN A 83 -8.80 -18.82 47.32
CA GLN A 83 -7.37 -18.79 47.62
C GLN A 83 -7.03 -17.48 48.34
N SER A 84 -6.19 -17.58 49.37
CA SER A 84 -5.73 -16.41 50.15
C SER A 84 -4.29 -16.59 50.62
N GLY A 85 -3.55 -15.49 50.75
CA GLY A 85 -2.16 -15.49 51.22
C GLY A 85 -1.17 -15.84 50.12
N SER A 86 0.05 -16.27 50.50
CA SER A 86 1.08 -16.69 49.55
C SER A 86 1.13 -18.22 49.45
N ILE A 87 1.20 -18.74 48.23
CA ILE A 87 1.32 -20.18 47.96
C ILE A 87 2.32 -20.44 46.83
N ASP A 88 3.24 -21.37 47.09
CA ASP A 88 4.28 -21.81 46.15
C ASP A 88 3.91 -23.18 45.58
N MET A 89 3.67 -23.24 44.27
CA MET A 89 3.22 -24.42 43.55
C MET A 89 4.23 -24.84 42.48
N PRO A 90 5.29 -25.60 42.82
CA PRO A 90 6.36 -25.98 41.88
C PRO A 90 5.95 -27.12 40.91
N PHE A 91 4.67 -27.20 40.54
CA PHE A 91 4.04 -28.20 39.67
C PHE A 91 3.06 -27.49 38.73
N ARG A 92 2.62 -28.17 37.66
CA ARG A 92 1.52 -27.64 36.85
C ARG A 92 0.24 -27.64 37.67
N VAL A 93 -0.57 -26.59 37.54
CA VAL A 93 -1.80 -26.43 38.31
C VAL A 93 -2.98 -26.25 37.36
N ASN A 94 -4.05 -26.97 37.64
CA ASN A 94 -5.31 -26.81 36.95
C ASN A 94 -6.44 -26.72 37.96
N ILE A 95 -7.00 -25.53 38.10
CA ILE A 95 -8.18 -25.26 38.92
C ILE A 95 -9.40 -25.37 38.03
N GLN A 96 -10.34 -26.26 38.38
CA GLN A 96 -11.63 -26.38 37.70
C GLN A 96 -12.75 -26.47 38.73
N GLN A 97 -13.57 -25.43 38.81
CA GLN A 97 -14.63 -25.35 39.80
C GLN A 97 -15.91 -24.73 39.23
N ALA A 98 -17.05 -25.28 39.64
CA ALA A 98 -18.37 -24.68 39.41
C ALA A 98 -18.73 -24.43 37.95
N VAL A 99 -18.50 -25.42 37.10
CA VAL A 99 -18.61 -25.19 35.67
C VAL A 99 -20.02 -25.39 35.11
N ASN A 100 -20.85 -26.14 35.84
CA ASN A 100 -22.27 -26.35 35.55
C ASN A 100 -23.19 -25.56 36.48
N SER A 101 -22.64 -24.75 37.39
CA SER A 101 -23.38 -24.00 38.39
C SER A 101 -23.21 -22.51 38.18
N SER A 102 -24.29 -21.74 38.34
CA SER A 102 -24.24 -20.28 38.36
C SER A 102 -23.94 -19.70 39.75
N ALA A 103 -23.80 -20.54 40.78
CA ALA A 103 -23.62 -20.11 42.16
C ALA A 103 -22.15 -20.19 42.65
N GLY A 104 -21.33 -21.00 41.97
CA GLY A 104 -19.93 -21.19 42.31
C GLY A 104 -18.99 -20.37 41.43
N SER A 105 -17.78 -20.15 41.92
CA SER A 105 -16.77 -19.29 41.32
C SER A 105 -15.38 -19.68 41.79
N VAL A 106 -14.35 -19.19 41.10
CA VAL A 106 -12.96 -19.20 41.58
C VAL A 106 -12.61 -17.79 42.04
N ASN A 107 -12.30 -17.65 43.32
CA ASN A 107 -11.97 -16.38 43.96
C ASN A 107 -10.53 -16.47 44.49
N LEU A 108 -9.63 -15.69 43.90
CA LEU A 108 -8.22 -15.67 44.28
C LEU A 108 -7.88 -14.35 44.97
N ALA A 109 -6.92 -14.42 45.89
CA ALA A 109 -6.37 -13.27 46.60
C ALA A 109 -4.97 -13.59 47.15
N GLY A 110 -4.05 -12.63 47.08
CA GLY A 110 -2.66 -12.80 47.46
C GLY A 110 -1.80 -13.42 46.35
N ASN A 111 -0.71 -14.08 46.73
CA ASN A 111 0.37 -14.45 45.82
C ASN A 111 0.33 -15.93 45.45
N ILE A 112 0.45 -16.23 44.15
CA ILE A 112 0.57 -17.57 43.60
C ILE A 112 1.85 -17.61 42.77
N ASN A 113 2.78 -18.49 43.13
CA ASN A 113 4.02 -18.65 42.39
C ASN A 113 4.17 -20.09 41.88
N THR A 114 4.29 -20.25 40.57
CA THR A 114 4.35 -21.57 39.92
C THR A 114 5.74 -22.02 39.51
N HIS A 115 6.77 -21.18 39.69
CA HIS A 115 8.17 -21.53 39.40
C HIS A 115 8.37 -22.04 37.96
N GLY A 116 7.80 -21.36 36.97
CA GLY A 116 7.93 -21.76 35.57
C GLY A 116 7.00 -22.89 35.14
N ARG A 117 5.92 -23.15 35.89
CA ARG A 117 4.95 -24.20 35.57
C ARG A 117 3.63 -23.58 35.12
N ASP A 118 2.92 -24.32 34.27
CA ASP A 118 1.65 -23.84 33.75
C ASP A 118 0.60 -23.70 34.86
N PHE A 119 -0.15 -22.60 34.82
CA PHE A 119 -1.25 -22.30 35.75
C PHE A 119 -2.54 -22.07 34.97
N THR A 120 -3.58 -22.85 35.27
CA THR A 120 -4.85 -22.77 34.56
C THR A 120 -6.02 -22.64 35.53
N ILE A 121 -6.95 -21.74 35.21
CA ILE A 121 -8.20 -21.53 35.94
C ILE A 121 -9.36 -21.75 34.97
N GLY A 122 -10.31 -22.60 35.36
CA GLY A 122 -11.57 -22.81 34.65
C GLY A 122 -12.76 -22.70 35.60
N SER A 123 -13.61 -21.70 35.38
CA SER A 123 -14.88 -21.54 36.09
C SER A 123 -15.82 -20.67 35.26
N ARG A 124 -17.13 -20.64 35.55
CA ARG A 124 -18.00 -19.65 34.90
C ARG A 124 -17.65 -18.23 35.34
N GLU A 125 -17.29 -18.05 36.60
CA GLU A 125 -16.92 -16.76 37.16
C GLU A 125 -15.55 -16.86 37.85
N VAL A 126 -14.65 -15.96 37.48
CA VAL A 126 -13.31 -15.82 38.06
C VAL A 126 -13.17 -14.42 38.65
N ASN A 127 -12.86 -14.35 39.93
CA ASN A 127 -12.67 -13.13 40.68
C ASN A 127 -11.21 -13.05 41.14
N LEU A 128 -10.49 -12.06 40.64
CA LEU A 128 -9.11 -11.76 41.01
C LEU A 128 -9.10 -10.49 41.85
N ASP A 129 -8.91 -10.63 43.15
CA ASP A 129 -8.90 -9.51 44.08
C ASP A 129 -7.58 -9.45 44.84
N ASP A 130 -6.75 -8.44 44.59
CA ASP A 130 -5.36 -8.38 45.10
C ASP A 130 -4.58 -9.69 44.79
N THR A 131 -4.82 -10.25 43.61
CA THR A 131 -4.22 -11.52 43.17
C THR A 131 -2.95 -11.28 42.37
N HIS A 132 -1.86 -11.92 42.74
CA HIS A 132 -0.58 -11.82 42.04
C HIS A 132 -0.11 -13.22 41.62
N ILE A 133 -0.28 -13.53 40.33
CA ILE A 133 0.16 -14.79 39.73
C ILE A 133 1.53 -14.56 39.08
N ASN A 134 2.52 -15.32 39.51
CA ASN A 134 3.84 -15.36 38.89
C ASN A 134 4.10 -16.75 38.26
N ALA A 135 4.32 -16.76 36.96
CA ALA A 135 4.66 -17.96 36.19
C ALA A 135 6.11 -18.00 35.69
N ASP A 136 6.99 -17.13 36.21
CA ASP A 136 8.40 -17.11 35.83
C ASP A 136 9.16 -18.35 36.28
N GLY A 137 9.97 -18.87 35.37
CA GLY A 137 10.95 -19.91 35.64
C GLY A 137 12.23 -19.35 36.25
N ALA A 138 13.16 -20.25 36.55
CA ALA A 138 14.51 -19.87 36.96
C ALA A 138 15.32 -19.23 35.80
N ASP A 139 14.90 -19.47 34.56
CA ASP A 139 15.45 -18.89 33.35
C ASP A 139 14.35 -18.74 32.27
N ARG A 140 14.70 -18.04 31.18
CA ARG A 140 13.80 -17.69 30.07
C ARG A 140 13.28 -18.86 29.23
N ASN A 141 13.86 -20.06 29.37
CA ASN A 141 13.46 -21.24 28.59
C ASN A 141 12.42 -22.09 29.33
N HIS A 142 12.12 -21.75 30.57
CA HIS A 142 11.27 -22.55 31.45
C HIS A 142 10.11 -21.74 32.04
N ASP A 143 9.68 -20.66 31.38
CA ASP A 143 8.54 -19.87 31.83
C ASP A 143 7.22 -20.61 31.59
N GLY A 144 6.33 -20.58 32.58
CA GLY A 144 5.03 -21.24 32.54
C GLY A 144 3.98 -20.39 31.81
N ASN A 145 2.96 -21.05 31.26
CA ASN A 145 1.82 -20.36 30.66
C ASN A 145 0.71 -20.11 31.69
N VAL A 146 -0.06 -19.05 31.51
CA VAL A 146 -1.25 -18.77 32.32
C VAL A 146 -2.49 -18.79 31.44
N SER A 147 -3.52 -19.55 31.84
CA SER A 147 -4.78 -19.63 31.10
C SER A 147 -5.99 -19.42 32.01
N ILE A 148 -6.89 -18.55 31.60
CA ILE A 148 -8.16 -18.27 32.29
C ILE A 148 -9.29 -18.59 31.32
N GLN A 149 -10.12 -19.56 31.70
CA GLN A 149 -11.38 -19.88 31.03
C GLN A 149 -12.52 -19.40 31.92
N ALA A 150 -13.21 -18.34 31.50
CA ALA A 150 -14.28 -17.72 32.27
C ALA A 150 -15.38 -17.13 31.37
N ASP A 151 -16.61 -17.13 31.87
CA ASP A 151 -17.69 -16.34 31.25
C ASP A 151 -17.73 -14.92 31.83
N THR A 152 -17.22 -14.75 33.04
CA THR A 152 -17.09 -13.46 33.71
C THR A 152 -15.74 -13.42 34.43
N LEU A 153 -14.95 -12.38 34.15
CA LEU A 153 -13.67 -12.13 34.79
C LEU A 153 -13.73 -10.76 35.48
N ASN A 154 -13.62 -10.77 36.80
CA ASN A 154 -13.54 -9.55 37.60
C ASN A 154 -12.11 -9.38 38.10
N VAL A 155 -11.52 -8.20 37.86
CA VAL A 155 -10.15 -7.85 38.26
C VAL A 155 -10.19 -6.61 39.13
N THR A 156 -9.80 -6.72 40.40
CA THR A 156 -9.83 -5.63 41.37
C THR A 156 -8.54 -5.53 42.18
N ASN A 157 -8.41 -4.41 42.91
CA ASN A 157 -7.37 -4.15 43.90
C ASN A 157 -5.92 -4.38 43.41
N GLY A 158 -5.65 -4.05 42.14
CA GLY A 158 -4.28 -4.05 41.61
C GLY A 158 -3.72 -5.43 41.26
N SER A 159 -4.59 -6.44 41.10
CA SER A 159 -4.22 -7.79 40.67
C SER A 159 -3.29 -7.80 39.44
N SER A 160 -2.39 -8.78 39.38
CA SER A 160 -1.40 -8.92 38.31
C SER A 160 -1.13 -10.38 37.92
N ILE A 161 -0.88 -10.59 36.63
CA ILE A 161 -0.20 -11.77 36.09
C ILE A 161 1.15 -11.28 35.57
N SER A 162 2.23 -11.88 36.07
CA SER A 162 3.59 -11.70 35.57
C SER A 162 4.13 -13.02 35.05
N GLY A 163 4.92 -12.94 33.99
CA GLY A 163 5.41 -14.12 33.29
C GLY A 163 6.01 -13.79 31.94
N HIS A 164 6.78 -14.71 31.39
CA HIS A 164 7.29 -14.59 30.01
C HIS A 164 6.79 -15.68 29.07
N GLY A 165 5.98 -16.61 29.58
CA GLY A 165 5.22 -17.57 28.79
C GLY A 165 4.05 -16.94 28.05
N GLU A 166 3.11 -17.78 27.61
CA GLU A 166 1.88 -17.37 26.96
C GLU A 166 0.79 -17.11 27.99
N VAL A 167 -0.02 -16.07 27.75
CA VAL A 167 -1.22 -15.80 28.55
C VAL A 167 -2.44 -15.93 27.67
N SER A 168 -3.47 -16.64 28.12
CA SER A 168 -4.67 -16.86 27.33
C SER A 168 -5.96 -16.66 28.12
N PHE A 169 -6.95 -16.08 27.43
CA PHE A 169 -8.30 -15.90 27.93
C PHE A 169 -9.27 -16.58 26.98
N ASP A 170 -10.13 -17.45 27.46
CA ASP A 170 -11.19 -18.07 26.66
C ASP A 170 -12.50 -18.06 27.44
N THR A 171 -13.61 -18.25 26.74
CA THR A 171 -14.89 -18.48 27.40
C THR A 171 -14.93 -19.87 28.03
N TYR A 172 -15.60 -19.98 29.16
CA TYR A 172 -15.82 -21.30 29.74
C TYR A 172 -16.95 -22.01 28.99
N THR A 173 -18.08 -21.33 28.82
CA THR A 173 -19.25 -21.84 28.11
C THR A 173 -19.05 -21.72 26.59
N PRO A 174 -19.08 -22.83 25.84
CA PRO A 174 -18.90 -22.79 24.39
C PRO A 174 -19.92 -21.89 23.69
N GLY A 175 -19.45 -21.13 22.69
CA GLY A 175 -20.24 -20.24 21.86
C GLY A 175 -20.51 -18.86 22.45
N LYS A 176 -20.08 -18.58 23.69
CA LYS A 176 -20.20 -17.23 24.27
C LYS A 176 -19.28 -16.24 23.59
N SER A 177 -19.74 -14.99 23.51
CA SER A 177 -19.00 -13.95 22.81
C SER A 177 -17.99 -13.26 23.73
N ILE A 178 -16.86 -12.83 23.17
CA ILE A 178 -15.84 -12.03 23.88
C ILE A 178 -15.86 -10.61 23.33
N SER A 179 -15.85 -9.61 24.22
CA SER A 179 -15.52 -8.23 23.88
C SER A 179 -14.10 -7.93 24.26
N PHE A 180 -13.26 -7.75 23.25
CA PHE A 180 -11.85 -7.43 23.38
C PHE A 180 -11.64 -5.93 23.20
N GLY A 181 -11.27 -5.23 24.27
CA GLY A 181 -11.20 -3.79 24.31
C GLY A 181 -12.54 -3.13 24.68
N THR A 182 -12.52 -1.80 24.77
CA THR A 182 -13.72 -1.00 25.04
C THR A 182 -14.49 -0.81 23.75
N PRO A 183 -15.78 -1.18 23.65
CA PRO A 183 -16.56 -0.92 22.44
C PRO A 183 -16.44 0.54 22.00
N GLY A 184 -16.33 0.80 20.69
CA GLY A 184 -16.49 2.15 20.16
C GLY A 184 -17.88 2.71 20.48
N ALA A 185 -18.07 4.02 20.27
CA ALA A 185 -19.33 4.69 20.59
C ALA A 185 -20.55 3.94 20.02
N GLY A 186 -21.36 3.31 20.89
CA GLY A 186 -22.60 2.62 20.54
C GLY A 186 -22.60 1.08 20.63
N GLY A 187 -21.50 0.41 20.95
CA GLY A 187 -21.47 -1.05 21.13
C GLY A 187 -21.79 -1.50 22.57
N ALA A 188 -22.67 -2.47 22.74
CA ALA A 188 -22.83 -3.17 24.01
C ALA A 188 -21.71 -4.20 24.19
N PRO A 189 -21.12 -4.35 25.40
CA PRO A 189 -20.17 -5.42 25.66
C PRO A 189 -20.87 -6.79 25.54
N GLY A 190 -20.16 -7.75 24.98
CA GLY A 190 -20.51 -9.17 24.96
C GLY A 190 -20.36 -9.84 26.33
N ASP A 191 -20.45 -11.16 26.38
CA ASP A 191 -20.51 -11.91 27.64
C ASP A 191 -19.22 -11.77 28.48
N LEU A 192 -18.06 -12.11 27.90
CA LEU A 192 -16.75 -11.93 28.54
C LEU A 192 -16.13 -10.62 28.07
N LEU A 193 -15.90 -9.67 28.99
CA LEU A 193 -15.26 -8.39 28.71
C LEU A 193 -13.77 -8.42 29.07
N LEU A 194 -12.90 -8.21 28.10
CA LEU A 194 -11.45 -8.12 28.26
C LEU A 194 -10.97 -6.73 27.81
N GLY A 195 -11.06 -5.75 28.71
CA GLY A 195 -10.79 -4.34 28.43
C GLY A 195 -9.49 -3.82 29.04
N ASN A 196 -9.52 -2.53 29.41
CA ASN A 196 -8.38 -1.83 30.00
C ASN A 196 -7.93 -2.44 31.34
N ASP A 197 -8.83 -3.08 32.08
CA ASP A 197 -8.50 -3.77 33.34
C ASP A 197 -7.66 -5.04 33.12
N VAL A 198 -7.52 -5.50 31.86
CA VAL A 198 -6.63 -6.60 31.50
C VAL A 198 -5.36 -6.10 30.81
N PHE A 199 -5.50 -5.27 29.77
CA PHE A 199 -4.39 -4.90 28.87
C PHE A 199 -3.83 -3.49 29.09
N GLY A 200 -4.53 -2.65 29.85
CA GLY A 200 -4.14 -1.26 30.05
C GLY A 200 -2.84 -1.12 30.87
N PRO A 201 -2.29 0.09 30.98
CA PRO A 201 -1.07 0.35 31.75
C PRO A 201 -1.13 -0.12 33.22
N ASN A 202 -2.35 -0.17 33.78
CA ASN A 202 -2.62 -0.65 35.14
C ASN A 202 -3.39 -1.98 35.17
N GLY A 203 -3.63 -2.60 34.01
CA GLY A 203 -4.43 -3.82 33.87
C GLY A 203 -3.72 -5.08 34.36
N LEU A 204 -4.43 -6.19 34.38
CA LEU A 204 -3.99 -7.48 34.90
C LEU A 204 -2.62 -7.92 34.38
N LEU A 205 -2.30 -7.72 33.11
CA LEU A 205 -1.05 -8.21 32.52
C LEU A 205 0.09 -7.22 32.77
N LYS A 206 1.09 -7.61 33.56
CA LYS A 206 2.22 -6.73 33.92
C LYS A 206 3.54 -7.51 34.05
N ASN A 207 4.57 -7.01 33.38
CA ASN A 207 5.95 -7.38 33.64
C ASN A 207 6.74 -6.15 34.07
N THR A 208 7.24 -6.15 35.30
CA THR A 208 7.99 -5.03 35.88
C THR A 208 9.48 -5.03 35.51
N ASP A 209 9.98 -6.15 34.98
CA ASP A 209 11.38 -6.30 34.56
C ASP A 209 11.64 -5.77 33.13
N GLY A 210 10.59 -5.30 32.44
CA GLY A 210 10.64 -4.76 31.08
C GLY A 210 10.63 -5.83 29.97
N ALA A 211 10.50 -7.11 30.31
CA ALA A 211 10.37 -8.18 29.34
C ALA A 211 8.90 -8.47 28.97
N LYS A 212 8.72 -9.16 27.84
CA LYS A 212 7.42 -9.35 27.20
C LYS A 212 6.86 -10.74 27.47
N PHE A 213 5.53 -10.84 27.48
CA PHE A 213 4.87 -12.13 27.28
C PHE A 213 5.18 -12.63 25.87
N LYS A 214 5.57 -13.91 25.74
CA LYS A 214 5.82 -14.53 24.44
C LYS A 214 4.63 -14.37 23.48
N LYS A 215 3.41 -14.51 23.98
CA LYS A 215 2.18 -14.31 23.23
C LYS A 215 1.00 -14.08 24.19
N ILE A 216 0.07 -13.23 23.80
CA ILE A 216 -1.23 -13.14 24.46
C ILE A 216 -2.31 -13.65 23.51
N ARG A 217 -3.16 -14.56 23.98
CA ARG A 217 -4.27 -15.13 23.21
C ARG A 217 -5.61 -14.68 23.77
N VAL A 218 -6.47 -14.16 22.90
CA VAL A 218 -7.87 -13.85 23.17
C VAL A 218 -8.76 -14.85 22.44
N GLY A 219 -9.57 -15.55 23.22
CA GLY A 219 -10.38 -16.68 22.78
C GLY A 219 -9.64 -18.02 22.75
N GLY A 220 -10.33 -19.02 22.22
CA GLY A 220 -9.89 -20.40 22.13
C GLY A 220 -10.93 -21.25 21.42
N ASP A 221 -10.98 -22.55 21.75
CA ASP A 221 -11.91 -23.49 21.10
C ASP A 221 -13.36 -23.30 21.59
N ASN A 222 -13.57 -22.67 22.74
CA ASN A 222 -14.90 -22.41 23.27
C ASN A 222 -15.47 -21.07 22.80
N ALA A 223 -14.63 -20.09 22.48
CA ALA A 223 -15.09 -18.76 22.09
C ALA A 223 -16.05 -18.79 20.89
N GLY A 224 -17.21 -18.14 21.07
CA GLY A 224 -18.06 -17.65 19.98
C GLY A 224 -17.50 -16.36 19.40
N ASN A 225 -18.36 -15.46 18.93
CA ASN A 225 -17.92 -14.24 18.24
C ASN A 225 -17.01 -13.36 19.13
N ILE A 226 -15.98 -12.77 18.52
CA ILE A 226 -15.08 -11.84 19.19
C ILE A 226 -15.26 -10.44 18.57
N SER A 227 -15.75 -9.51 19.38
CA SER A 227 -15.84 -8.10 19.01
C SER A 227 -14.57 -7.37 19.47
N VAL A 228 -13.85 -6.77 18.52
CA VAL A 228 -12.62 -6.00 18.77
C VAL A 228 -12.97 -4.52 18.85
N GLY A 229 -13.01 -3.99 20.08
CA GLY A 229 -13.18 -2.58 20.37
C GLY A 229 -11.86 -1.81 20.35
N ASN A 230 -11.85 -0.65 21.01
CA ASN A 230 -10.66 0.14 21.27
C ASN A 230 -9.80 -0.53 22.33
N VAL A 231 -8.60 -0.94 21.94
CA VAL A 231 -7.61 -1.52 22.84
C VAL A 231 -6.21 -1.04 22.45
N ASP A 232 -5.44 -0.69 23.47
CA ASP A 232 -4.02 -0.39 23.34
C ASP A 232 -3.25 -1.58 23.91
N ILE A 233 -2.41 -2.19 23.08
CA ILE A 233 -1.55 -3.30 23.48
C ILE A 233 -0.13 -2.74 23.41
N PRO A 234 0.45 -2.28 24.52
CA PRO A 234 1.76 -1.66 24.48
C PRO A 234 2.79 -2.57 23.79
N ASP A 235 3.64 -2.01 22.92
CA ASP A 235 4.72 -2.76 22.25
C ASP A 235 5.64 -3.49 23.24
N THR A 236 5.65 -3.07 24.51
CA THR A 236 6.42 -3.66 25.61
C THR A 236 5.72 -4.81 26.32
N LEU A 237 4.45 -5.09 26.01
CA LEU A 237 3.65 -6.09 26.73
C LEU A 237 3.85 -7.50 26.18
N THR A 238 3.82 -7.66 24.86
CA THR A 238 3.91 -8.99 24.22
C THR A 238 4.70 -8.96 22.91
N ASP A 239 5.23 -10.12 22.50
CA ASP A 239 5.78 -10.31 21.16
C ASP A 239 4.71 -10.59 20.09
N GLY A 240 3.49 -10.99 20.49
CA GLY A 240 2.41 -11.27 19.56
C GLY A 240 1.04 -11.38 20.22
N LEU A 241 0.01 -10.96 19.48
CA LEU A 241 -1.40 -11.16 19.82
C LEU A 241 -1.97 -12.27 18.94
N GLU A 242 -2.66 -13.22 19.55
CA GLU A 242 -3.46 -14.22 18.86
C GLU A 242 -4.95 -14.04 19.19
N ILE A 243 -5.80 -14.05 18.17
CA ILE A 243 -7.25 -14.13 18.33
C ILE A 243 -7.71 -15.48 17.79
N LYS A 244 -8.32 -16.31 18.63
CA LYS A 244 -8.80 -17.64 18.25
C LYS A 244 -10.27 -17.80 18.59
N THR A 245 -11.09 -18.17 17.62
CA THR A 245 -12.52 -18.42 17.82
C THR A 245 -13.09 -19.35 16.76
N GLY A 246 -14.15 -20.08 17.11
CA GLY A 246 -14.98 -20.79 16.14
C GLY A 246 -16.00 -19.91 15.41
N GLY A 247 -16.23 -18.68 15.89
CA GLY A 247 -17.12 -17.67 15.34
C GLY A 247 -16.39 -16.55 14.59
N ASP A 248 -17.06 -15.41 14.43
CA ASP A 248 -16.54 -14.28 13.67
C ASP A 248 -15.71 -13.33 14.54
N VAL A 249 -14.68 -12.71 13.93
CA VAL A 249 -13.92 -11.60 14.51
C VAL A 249 -14.35 -10.32 13.81
N THR A 250 -14.95 -9.38 14.55
CA THR A 250 -15.49 -8.14 14.00
C THR A 250 -15.02 -6.92 14.76
N SER A 251 -14.68 -5.84 14.05
CA SER A 251 -14.32 -4.57 14.65
C SER A 251 -15.55 -3.78 15.13
N THR A 252 -15.49 -3.27 16.37
CA THR A 252 -16.31 -2.18 16.91
C THR A 252 -15.45 -0.98 17.33
N GLY A 253 -14.15 -1.04 17.10
CA GLY A 253 -13.13 -0.04 17.44
C GLY A 253 -11.80 -0.39 16.74
N VAL A 254 -10.68 0.09 17.29
CA VAL A 254 -9.36 -0.17 16.70
C VAL A 254 -8.34 -0.68 17.71
N MET A 255 -7.46 -1.57 17.25
CA MET A 255 -6.29 -1.99 18.00
C MET A 255 -5.12 -1.04 17.77
N LYS A 256 -4.35 -0.75 18.82
CA LYS A 256 -3.11 0.02 18.75
C LYS A 256 -1.91 -0.81 19.16
N SER A 257 -0.75 -0.46 18.60
CA SER A 257 0.55 -1.01 18.99
C SER A 257 0.70 -2.53 18.86
N VAL A 258 -0.07 -3.18 17.98
CA VAL A 258 -0.03 -4.65 17.82
C VAL A 258 1.25 -5.06 17.08
N PRO A 259 2.18 -5.81 17.72
CA PRO A 259 3.48 -6.14 17.12
C PRO A 259 3.35 -7.19 16.02
N VAL A 260 2.62 -8.27 16.30
CA VAL A 260 2.25 -9.35 15.39
C VAL A 260 0.83 -9.77 15.71
N LEU A 261 -0.03 -9.88 14.69
CA LEU A 261 -1.40 -10.36 14.83
C LEU A 261 -1.58 -11.72 14.16
N ASP A 262 -1.87 -12.75 14.95
CA ASP A 262 -2.36 -14.05 14.48
C ASP A 262 -3.89 -14.12 14.68
N VAL A 263 -4.62 -14.69 13.71
CA VAL A 263 -6.07 -14.88 13.84
C VAL A 263 -6.51 -16.24 13.29
N THR A 264 -7.32 -16.96 14.05
CA THR A 264 -8.06 -18.13 13.57
C THR A 264 -9.53 -17.94 13.87
N ALA A 265 -10.36 -17.84 12.83
CA ALA A 265 -11.77 -17.48 12.96
C ALA A 265 -12.64 -18.11 11.85
N ASN A 266 -13.96 -17.99 11.99
CA ASN A 266 -14.90 -18.28 10.92
C ASN A 266 -14.85 -17.20 9.82
N ASN A 267 -14.85 -15.93 10.23
CA ASN A 267 -14.63 -14.76 9.37
C ASN A 267 -13.80 -13.70 10.11
N VAL A 268 -12.97 -12.93 9.39
CA VAL A 268 -12.17 -11.84 9.96
C VAL A 268 -12.57 -10.52 9.30
N ASN A 269 -13.06 -9.56 10.08
CA ASN A 269 -13.42 -8.23 9.61
C ASN A 269 -12.98 -7.16 10.61
N LEU A 270 -11.73 -6.73 10.47
CA LEU A 270 -11.07 -5.70 11.27
C LEU A 270 -10.97 -4.40 10.47
N THR A 271 -12.05 -3.61 10.51
CA THR A 271 -12.14 -2.30 9.84
C THR A 271 -11.54 -1.17 10.70
N GLY A 272 -11.27 -0.03 10.08
CA GLY A 272 -10.78 1.16 10.73
C GLY A 272 -9.26 1.25 10.79
N ALA A 273 -8.77 2.32 11.41
CA ALA A 273 -7.34 2.65 11.49
C ALA A 273 -6.61 1.82 12.56
N ASN A 274 -6.49 0.50 12.37
CA ASN A 274 -5.74 -0.36 13.28
C ASN A 274 -4.22 -0.16 13.12
N GLU A 275 -3.47 -0.09 14.22
CA GLU A 275 -2.00 -0.05 14.19
C GLU A 275 -1.44 -1.46 14.38
N ILE A 276 -1.35 -2.20 13.27
CA ILE A 276 -0.82 -3.57 13.22
C ILE A 276 0.51 -3.53 12.46
N LYS A 277 1.61 -3.77 13.17
CA LYS A 277 2.96 -3.75 12.58
C LYS A 277 3.20 -4.95 11.66
N LYS A 278 2.79 -6.14 12.10
CA LYS A 278 2.88 -7.37 11.32
C LYS A 278 1.60 -8.18 11.37
N ILE A 279 1.17 -8.68 10.22
CA ILE A 279 0.13 -9.70 10.11
C ILE A 279 0.84 -11.06 10.08
N GLY A 280 0.61 -11.86 11.11
CA GLY A 280 1.11 -13.22 11.24
C GLY A 280 0.28 -14.20 10.42
N ASN A 281 -0.08 -15.33 11.03
CA ASN A 281 -0.95 -16.32 10.42
C ASN A 281 -2.42 -15.92 10.62
N VAL A 282 -3.16 -15.80 9.52
CA VAL A 282 -4.59 -15.53 9.54
C VAL A 282 -5.30 -16.65 8.79
N THR A 283 -6.13 -17.40 9.49
CA THR A 283 -6.95 -18.48 8.92
C THR A 283 -8.42 -18.17 9.11
N SER A 284 -9.14 -18.05 8.00
CA SER A 284 -10.56 -17.79 7.95
C SER A 284 -11.26 -18.84 7.07
N LYS A 285 -12.41 -19.35 7.51
CA LYS A 285 -13.27 -20.21 6.66
C LYS A 285 -14.00 -19.41 5.58
N HIS A 286 -14.17 -18.11 5.78
CA HIS A 286 -14.80 -17.21 4.83
C HIS A 286 -13.78 -16.25 4.24
N GLY A 287 -13.70 -15.02 4.72
CA GLY A 287 -12.80 -14.01 4.18
C GLY A 287 -12.04 -13.30 5.27
N VAL A 288 -11.18 -12.39 4.83
CA VAL A 288 -10.32 -11.61 5.71
C VAL A 288 -10.39 -10.19 5.23
N ASN A 289 -10.84 -9.26 6.06
CA ASN A 289 -10.72 -7.84 5.81
C ASN A 289 -9.96 -7.22 6.98
N ILE A 290 -8.78 -6.65 6.70
CA ILE A 290 -7.94 -5.98 7.69
C ILE A 290 -7.56 -4.62 7.13
N GLU A 291 -7.98 -3.58 7.85
CA GLU A 291 -7.63 -2.19 7.57
C GLU A 291 -6.58 -1.71 8.59
N THR A 292 -5.51 -1.07 8.10
CA THR A 292 -4.43 -0.53 8.91
C THR A 292 -4.29 0.97 8.74
N ALA A 293 -3.90 1.64 9.83
CA ALA A 293 -3.63 3.07 9.86
C ALA A 293 -2.32 3.46 9.17
N LYS A 294 -1.37 2.53 9.07
CA LYS A 294 -0.03 2.73 8.54
C LYS A 294 0.43 1.49 7.80
N GLY A 295 1.60 1.59 7.16
CA GLY A 295 2.29 0.47 6.52
C GLY A 295 2.36 -0.77 7.40
N THR A 296 2.15 -1.94 6.82
CA THR A 296 2.11 -3.23 7.52
C THR A 296 2.88 -4.29 6.76
N THR A 297 3.32 -5.32 7.47
CA THR A 297 4.05 -6.45 6.91
C THR A 297 3.30 -7.76 7.12
N ILE A 298 2.91 -8.43 6.04
CA ILE A 298 2.42 -9.81 6.07
C ILE A 298 3.64 -10.73 6.23
N SER A 299 3.82 -11.25 7.45
CA SER A 299 4.92 -12.14 7.82
C SER A 299 4.51 -13.61 7.92
N GLY A 300 3.22 -13.91 8.05
CA GLY A 300 2.70 -15.28 8.05
C GLY A 300 1.84 -15.58 6.83
N LYS A 301 1.04 -16.64 6.95
CA LYS A 301 0.12 -17.07 5.89
C LYS A 301 -1.29 -16.56 6.18
N VAL A 302 -1.87 -15.84 5.23
CA VAL A 302 -3.27 -15.35 5.27
C VAL A 302 -4.12 -16.21 4.33
N THR A 303 -5.21 -16.79 4.83
CA THR A 303 -6.07 -17.69 4.07
C THR A 303 -7.56 -17.38 4.26
N GLY A 304 -8.33 -17.57 3.20
CA GLY A 304 -9.78 -17.38 3.12
C GLY A 304 -10.34 -18.19 1.94
N GLU A 305 -11.60 -18.61 2.00
CA GLU A 305 -12.20 -19.58 1.09
C GLU A 305 -13.42 -19.06 0.30
N THR A 306 -14.37 -18.36 0.93
CA THR A 306 -15.66 -18.07 0.27
C THR A 306 -15.93 -16.58 0.06
N THR A 307 -15.22 -15.70 0.75
CA THR A 307 -15.32 -14.24 0.56
C THR A 307 -13.92 -13.63 0.39
N PRO A 308 -13.79 -12.44 -0.22
CA PRO A 308 -12.49 -11.88 -0.56
C PRO A 308 -11.56 -11.69 0.65
N ILE A 309 -10.27 -11.80 0.39
CA ILE A 309 -9.20 -11.35 1.30
C ILE A 309 -8.84 -9.91 0.90
N SER A 310 -8.88 -8.99 1.85
CA SER A 310 -8.69 -7.55 1.67
C SER A 310 -7.74 -7.05 2.76
N ILE A 311 -6.57 -6.56 2.35
CA ILE A 311 -5.60 -5.89 3.24
C ILE A 311 -5.46 -4.45 2.76
N LYS A 312 -5.95 -3.50 3.55
CA LYS A 312 -5.97 -2.08 3.17
C LYS A 312 -5.18 -1.23 4.15
N ASN A 313 -4.12 -0.60 3.69
CA ASN A 313 -3.47 0.48 4.41
C ASN A 313 -4.05 1.82 3.96
N SER A 314 -4.57 2.61 4.90
CA SER A 314 -5.23 3.88 4.62
C SER A 314 -4.43 5.14 4.99
N GLY A 315 -3.33 5.04 5.74
CA GLY A 315 -2.63 6.24 6.28
C GLY A 315 -1.16 6.35 5.89
N GLY A 316 -0.78 5.77 4.75
CA GLY A 316 0.58 5.89 4.20
C GLY A 316 1.52 4.77 4.63
N GLY A 317 2.61 4.64 3.88
CA GLY A 317 3.60 3.58 4.06
C GLY A 317 3.28 2.30 3.30
N ASP A 318 4.25 1.40 3.21
CA ASP A 318 4.17 0.25 2.31
C ASP A 318 3.36 -0.90 2.91
N VAL A 319 2.69 -1.67 2.04
CA VAL A 319 2.22 -3.02 2.36
C VAL A 319 3.27 -4.00 1.83
N THR A 320 3.88 -4.74 2.76
CA THR A 320 4.98 -5.66 2.46
C THR A 320 4.56 -7.10 2.70
N ILE A 321 4.78 -7.99 1.74
CA ILE A 321 4.77 -9.44 2.00
C ILE A 321 6.22 -9.84 2.26
N ALA A 322 6.54 -10.19 3.50
CA ALA A 322 7.90 -10.55 3.91
C ALA A 322 8.32 -11.91 3.32
N GLU A 323 9.61 -12.23 3.41
CA GLU A 323 10.09 -13.58 3.12
C GLU A 323 9.37 -14.61 4.02
N GLY A 324 8.82 -15.67 3.41
CA GLY A 324 7.97 -16.65 4.09
C GLY A 324 6.51 -16.25 4.26
N GLY A 325 6.16 -14.98 4.05
CA GLY A 325 4.78 -14.49 4.06
C GLY A 325 4.01 -14.94 2.80
N GLN A 326 2.70 -15.15 2.94
CA GLN A 326 1.87 -15.58 1.82
C GLN A 326 0.40 -15.20 2.01
N ILE A 327 -0.30 -14.89 0.92
CA ILE A 327 -1.75 -14.73 0.88
C ILE A 327 -2.33 -15.78 -0.06
N VAL A 328 -3.28 -16.59 0.43
CA VAL A 328 -3.91 -17.67 -0.34
C VAL A 328 -5.43 -17.55 -0.28
N GLY A 329 -6.02 -17.08 -1.36
CA GLY A 329 -7.47 -17.21 -1.61
C GLY A 329 -7.77 -18.60 -2.14
N SER A 330 -8.34 -19.47 -1.33
CA SER A 330 -8.90 -20.76 -1.77
C SER A 330 -10.36 -20.59 -2.20
N GLY A 331 -10.97 -21.64 -2.75
CA GLY A 331 -12.39 -21.64 -3.11
C GLY A 331 -12.73 -20.52 -4.10
N THR A 332 -13.58 -19.59 -3.67
CA THR A 332 -14.04 -18.44 -4.46
C THR A 332 -13.46 -17.09 -4.01
N SER A 333 -12.40 -17.11 -3.19
CA SER A 333 -11.82 -15.91 -2.59
C SER A 333 -10.84 -15.19 -3.54
N ASP A 334 -11.22 -14.00 -4.00
CA ASP A 334 -10.31 -13.05 -4.63
C ASP A 334 -9.45 -12.33 -3.58
N VAL A 335 -8.30 -11.78 -3.97
CA VAL A 335 -7.39 -11.05 -3.08
C VAL A 335 -7.31 -9.58 -3.48
N VAL A 336 -7.39 -8.67 -2.52
CA VAL A 336 -7.23 -7.23 -2.73
C VAL A 336 -6.21 -6.68 -1.74
N ILE A 337 -5.26 -5.91 -2.24
CA ILE A 337 -4.27 -5.19 -1.44
C ILE A 337 -4.33 -3.72 -1.83
N GLU A 338 -4.57 -2.84 -0.87
CA GLU A 338 -4.48 -1.39 -1.06
C GLU A 338 -3.36 -0.81 -0.20
N SER A 339 -2.44 -0.06 -0.82
CA SER A 339 -1.34 0.64 -0.16
C SER A 339 -1.45 2.14 -0.41
N ARG A 340 -2.43 2.79 0.23
CA ARG A 340 -2.74 4.22 0.03
C ARG A 340 -1.57 5.09 0.49
N GLY A 341 -1.07 5.97 -0.37
CA GLY A 341 0.13 6.77 -0.08
C GLY A 341 1.41 5.94 0.09
N GLY A 342 1.43 4.70 -0.40
CA GLY A 342 2.57 3.78 -0.27
C GLY A 342 2.74 2.88 -1.48
N SER A 343 3.70 1.96 -1.36
CA SER A 343 4.06 0.98 -2.39
C SER A 343 3.68 -0.43 -1.95
N PHE A 344 3.69 -1.36 -2.90
CA PHE A 344 3.60 -2.79 -2.65
C PHE A 344 4.99 -3.42 -2.72
N LYS A 345 5.35 -4.17 -1.68
CA LYS A 345 6.68 -4.78 -1.55
C LYS A 345 6.57 -6.30 -1.43
N ASN A 346 6.83 -7.02 -2.51
CA ASN A 346 6.87 -8.48 -2.49
C ASN A 346 8.30 -8.99 -2.23
N LYS A 347 8.54 -9.49 -1.01
CA LYS A 347 9.79 -10.18 -0.64
C LYS A 347 9.65 -11.72 -0.64
N ALA A 348 8.43 -12.25 -0.79
CA ALA A 348 8.15 -13.68 -0.81
C ALA A 348 8.35 -14.36 -2.18
N GLY A 349 8.42 -13.58 -3.27
CA GLY A 349 8.66 -14.10 -4.61
C GLY A 349 7.38 -14.39 -5.40
N ALA A 350 7.46 -15.22 -6.45
CA ALA A 350 6.35 -15.47 -7.38
C ALA A 350 5.07 -16.05 -6.71
N ASP A 351 5.25 -16.72 -5.58
CA ASP A 351 4.20 -17.44 -4.85
C ASP A 351 3.58 -16.66 -3.68
N ALA A 352 3.89 -15.36 -3.59
CA ALA A 352 3.44 -14.47 -2.52
C ALA A 352 1.91 -14.34 -2.44
N ILE A 353 1.23 -14.35 -3.58
CA ILE A 353 -0.23 -14.32 -3.67
C ILE A 353 -0.69 -15.48 -4.55
N LYS A 354 -1.58 -16.31 -4.03
CA LYS A 354 -2.19 -17.43 -4.75
C LYS A 354 -3.70 -17.32 -4.68
N THR A 355 -4.36 -17.54 -5.80
CA THR A 355 -5.81 -17.63 -5.92
C THR A 355 -6.18 -18.94 -6.60
N ALA A 356 -7.38 -19.44 -6.33
CA ALA A 356 -7.92 -20.59 -7.04
C ALA A 356 -8.12 -20.28 -8.55
N PRO A 357 -8.16 -21.30 -9.44
CA PRO A 357 -8.40 -21.08 -10.86
C PRO A 357 -9.69 -20.28 -11.11
N GLY A 358 -9.62 -19.25 -11.96
CA GLY A 358 -10.74 -18.35 -12.25
C GLY A 358 -10.87 -17.15 -11.28
N HIS A 359 -10.10 -17.15 -10.19
CA HIS A 359 -10.02 -16.07 -9.21
C HIS A 359 -8.77 -15.22 -9.41
N LYS A 360 -8.82 -13.99 -8.91
CA LYS A 360 -7.81 -12.97 -9.19
C LYS A 360 -7.33 -12.27 -7.94
N TYR A 361 -6.14 -11.68 -8.04
CA TYR A 361 -5.71 -10.67 -7.10
C TYR A 361 -5.64 -9.29 -7.74
N VAL A 362 -5.87 -8.27 -6.91
CA VAL A 362 -5.75 -6.86 -7.27
C VAL A 362 -4.84 -6.18 -6.26
N VAL A 363 -3.78 -5.55 -6.75
CA VAL A 363 -2.92 -4.69 -5.94
C VAL A 363 -3.11 -3.24 -6.40
N HIS A 364 -3.40 -2.34 -5.47
CA HIS A 364 -3.61 -0.92 -5.74
C HIS A 364 -2.64 -0.10 -4.89
N THR A 365 -1.75 0.65 -5.53
CA THR A 365 -0.72 1.46 -4.87
C THR A 365 -0.77 2.91 -5.32
N GLU A 366 -0.02 3.78 -4.63
CA GLU A 366 0.02 5.19 -4.99
C GLU A 366 0.62 5.38 -6.38
N ASP A 367 1.74 4.69 -6.61
CA ASP A 367 2.50 4.75 -7.85
C ASP A 367 3.12 3.37 -8.15
N SER A 368 3.54 3.16 -9.40
CA SER A 368 4.22 1.94 -9.86
C SER A 368 5.71 1.91 -9.57
N VAL A 369 6.35 3.09 -9.44
CA VAL A 369 7.82 3.26 -9.45
C VAL A 369 8.51 2.52 -8.31
N ASN A 370 7.93 2.58 -7.11
CA ASN A 370 8.54 2.02 -5.90
C ASN A 370 8.02 0.61 -5.58
N ASN A 371 7.18 0.03 -6.43
CA ASN A 371 6.69 -1.32 -6.22
C ASN A 371 7.78 -2.35 -6.48
N GLU A 372 7.77 -3.41 -5.69
CA GLU A 372 8.64 -4.56 -5.85
C GLU A 372 7.79 -5.79 -6.12
N ILE A 373 7.75 -6.23 -7.37
CA ILE A 373 6.85 -7.31 -7.82
C ILE A 373 7.47 -8.70 -7.60
N ASN A 374 8.80 -8.80 -7.72
CA ASN A 374 9.60 -9.99 -7.41
C ASN A 374 9.03 -11.32 -7.97
N GLY A 375 8.77 -11.35 -9.29
CA GLY A 375 8.29 -12.54 -10.00
C GLY A 375 6.78 -12.80 -9.92
N LEU A 376 6.01 -11.97 -9.21
CA LEU A 376 4.55 -12.05 -9.20
C LEU A 376 3.96 -11.69 -10.58
N VAL A 377 3.06 -12.52 -11.11
CA VAL A 377 2.55 -12.41 -12.49
C VAL A 377 1.16 -11.78 -12.55
N PHE A 378 1.05 -10.66 -13.25
CA PHE A 378 -0.21 -9.96 -13.53
C PHE A 378 -0.39 -9.70 -15.03
N GLN A 379 -1.64 -9.59 -15.47
CA GLN A 379 -1.99 -9.41 -16.89
C GLN A 379 -2.59 -8.04 -17.18
N PHE A 380 -3.14 -7.37 -16.16
CA PHE A 380 -3.79 -6.08 -16.33
C PHE A 380 -3.12 -5.02 -15.46
N ARG A 381 -2.83 -3.84 -16.01
CA ARG A 381 -2.39 -2.70 -15.21
C ARG A 381 -2.93 -1.38 -15.74
N LYS A 382 -3.20 -0.43 -14.85
CA LYS A 382 -3.79 0.87 -15.24
C LYS A 382 -3.45 1.99 -14.26
N TYR A 383 -3.13 3.17 -14.80
CA TYR A 383 -2.87 4.39 -14.06
C TYR A 383 -4.12 5.27 -13.89
N GLY A 384 -4.05 6.24 -12.97
CA GLY A 384 -5.11 7.22 -12.74
C GLY A 384 -6.39 6.61 -12.16
N VAL A 385 -6.28 5.49 -11.44
CA VAL A 385 -7.43 4.82 -10.82
C VAL A 385 -7.49 5.23 -9.36
N ALA A 386 -8.48 6.05 -8.99
CA ALA A 386 -8.66 6.46 -7.61
C ALA A 386 -9.09 5.26 -6.73
N TYR A 387 -8.66 5.24 -5.47
CA TYR A 387 -8.95 4.15 -4.53
C TYR A 387 -10.46 3.93 -4.31
N ASP A 388 -11.20 5.03 -4.20
CA ASP A 388 -12.63 5.00 -3.87
C ASP A 388 -13.51 5.17 -5.12
N ASP A 389 -12.97 4.93 -6.33
CA ASP A 389 -13.72 5.05 -7.57
C ASP A 389 -14.74 3.90 -7.73
N PRO A 390 -16.06 4.18 -7.69
CA PRO A 390 -17.09 3.15 -7.88
C PRO A 390 -17.13 2.63 -9.33
N HIS A 391 -16.52 3.35 -10.27
CA HIS A 391 -16.41 3.00 -11.68
C HIS A 391 -15.04 2.42 -12.04
N LYS A 392 -14.23 2.06 -11.03
CA LYS A 392 -12.94 1.41 -11.24
C LYS A 392 -13.08 0.28 -12.25
N PRO A 393 -12.32 0.32 -13.37
CA PRO A 393 -12.46 -0.66 -14.43
C PRO A 393 -12.14 -2.02 -13.85
N GLN A 394 -13.09 -2.95 -13.94
CA GLN A 394 -12.87 -4.30 -13.46
C GLN A 394 -11.84 -4.97 -14.37
N PRO A 395 -10.84 -5.65 -13.80
CA PRO A 395 -9.94 -6.41 -14.62
C PRO A 395 -10.72 -7.56 -15.28
N PRO A 396 -10.32 -8.01 -16.48
CA PRO A 396 -10.96 -9.14 -17.13
C PRO A 396 -11.04 -10.36 -16.21
N ALA A 397 -12.04 -11.22 -16.42
CA ALA A 397 -12.24 -12.40 -15.58
C ALA A 397 -10.98 -13.29 -15.53
N GLY A 398 -10.59 -13.70 -14.33
CA GLY A 398 -9.39 -14.52 -14.09
C GLY A 398 -8.05 -13.81 -14.30
N GLN A 399 -8.03 -12.49 -14.56
CA GLN A 399 -6.79 -11.73 -14.70
C GLN A 399 -6.45 -10.96 -13.43
N ASN A 400 -5.20 -11.11 -13.01
CA ASN A 400 -4.63 -10.35 -11.91
C ASN A 400 -4.28 -8.94 -12.36
N ALA A 401 -4.45 -7.98 -11.44
CA ALA A 401 -4.38 -6.57 -11.77
C ALA A 401 -3.49 -5.74 -10.84
N MET A 402 -2.85 -4.73 -11.44
CA MET A 402 -2.14 -3.67 -10.74
C MET A 402 -2.78 -2.32 -11.06
N TYR A 403 -3.23 -1.59 -10.04
CA TYR A 403 -3.77 -0.25 -10.20
C TYR A 403 -2.87 0.77 -9.51
N TYR A 404 -2.81 1.95 -10.11
CA TYR A 404 -2.04 3.07 -9.60
C TYR A 404 -2.91 4.30 -9.51
N ASN A 405 -2.89 4.97 -8.36
CA ASN A 405 -3.59 6.23 -8.16
C ASN A 405 -2.99 7.35 -9.02
N TYR A 406 -1.65 7.44 -9.06
CA TYR A 406 -0.93 8.38 -9.90
C TYR A 406 -1.23 8.15 -11.39
N GLN A 407 -1.43 9.24 -12.13
CA GLN A 407 -1.56 9.22 -13.59
C GLN A 407 -0.35 9.89 -14.23
N PRO A 408 0.57 9.15 -14.87
CA PRO A 408 1.69 9.73 -15.58
C PRO A 408 1.22 10.46 -16.84
N THR A 409 1.97 11.49 -17.23
CA THR A 409 1.67 12.33 -18.41
C THR A 409 2.68 12.06 -19.52
N LEU A 410 2.21 11.87 -20.75
CA LEU A 410 3.02 11.96 -21.96
C LEU A 410 2.69 13.26 -22.70
N LYS A 411 3.72 14.05 -23.02
CA LYS A 411 3.57 15.27 -23.82
C LYS A 411 4.09 15.04 -25.23
N PHE A 412 3.21 15.24 -26.21
CA PHE A 412 3.51 15.05 -27.61
C PHE A 412 3.83 16.40 -28.25
N TYR A 413 5.06 16.53 -28.71
CA TYR A 413 5.57 17.68 -29.42
C TYR A 413 5.67 17.36 -30.90
N ALA A 414 5.15 18.23 -31.76
CA ALA A 414 5.31 18.08 -33.21
C ALA A 414 5.42 19.43 -33.90
N VAL A 415 6.11 19.45 -35.04
CA VAL A 415 6.27 20.64 -35.86
C VAL A 415 5.85 20.34 -37.29
N ARG A 416 5.22 21.31 -37.94
CA ARG A 416 5.16 21.37 -39.40
C ARG A 416 5.57 22.74 -39.92
N THR A 417 6.08 22.77 -41.13
CA THR A 417 6.28 24.03 -41.84
C THR A 417 4.94 24.54 -42.36
N TYR A 418 4.75 25.86 -42.33
CA TYR A 418 3.62 26.49 -42.99
C TYR A 418 3.53 26.04 -44.46
N GLY A 419 2.32 25.69 -44.91
CA GLY A 419 2.10 25.20 -46.27
C GLY A 419 2.22 23.69 -46.47
N ASP A 420 2.78 22.95 -45.51
CA ASP A 420 2.92 21.50 -45.61
C ASP A 420 1.60 20.77 -45.29
N ASP A 421 1.45 19.57 -45.84
CA ASP A 421 0.35 18.65 -45.50
C ASP A 421 0.31 18.36 -44.00
N ASN A 422 -0.89 18.23 -43.41
CA ASN A 422 -1.02 17.95 -41.96
C ASN A 422 -0.30 16.64 -41.55
N ASN A 423 -0.19 15.68 -42.46
CA ASN A 423 0.54 14.43 -42.21
C ASN A 423 2.03 14.66 -41.89
N THR A 424 2.59 15.83 -42.22
CA THR A 424 3.98 16.14 -41.89
C THR A 424 4.24 16.34 -40.41
N PHE A 425 3.23 16.55 -39.55
CA PHE A 425 3.42 16.50 -38.09
C PHE A 425 3.89 15.12 -37.58
N PHE A 426 3.66 14.05 -38.37
CA PHE A 426 3.81 12.66 -37.91
C PHE A 426 4.86 11.87 -38.69
N ASN A 427 5.53 12.51 -39.65
CA ASN A 427 6.55 11.82 -40.42
C ASN A 427 7.84 11.69 -39.59
N ALA A 428 8.11 10.49 -39.06
CA ALA A 428 9.27 10.19 -38.24
C ALA A 428 10.62 10.55 -38.89
N SER A 429 10.70 10.61 -40.23
CA SER A 429 11.94 10.99 -40.93
C SER A 429 12.15 12.50 -41.07
N THR A 430 11.15 13.36 -40.83
CA THR A 430 11.22 14.80 -41.13
C THR A 430 10.50 15.76 -40.16
N ALA A 431 9.66 15.27 -39.23
CA ALA A 431 8.65 16.09 -38.53
C ALA A 431 9.03 16.66 -37.15
N GLY A 432 10.17 16.22 -36.59
CA GLY A 432 10.50 16.51 -35.21
C GLY A 432 9.41 16.14 -34.19
N PHE A 433 8.71 15.02 -34.44
CA PHE A 433 7.80 14.45 -33.46
C PHE A 433 8.59 13.92 -32.27
N HIS A 434 8.21 14.35 -31.06
CA HIS A 434 8.85 13.96 -29.82
C HIS A 434 7.79 13.65 -28.76
N ILE A 435 8.02 12.58 -28.01
CA ILE A 435 7.23 12.26 -26.81
C ILE A 435 8.13 12.51 -25.62
N GLU A 436 7.78 13.50 -24.82
CA GLU A 436 8.34 13.70 -23.50
C GLU A 436 7.50 12.89 -22.51
N ASP A 437 8.16 12.04 -21.72
CA ASP A 437 7.52 11.33 -20.61
C ASP A 437 7.60 12.15 -19.31
N ASP A 438 7.13 11.58 -18.20
CA ASP A 438 7.12 12.24 -16.90
C ASP A 438 8.51 12.37 -16.23
N GLY A 439 9.58 12.00 -16.94
CA GLY A 439 10.96 12.10 -16.47
C GLY A 439 11.42 10.92 -15.60
N ASN A 440 10.53 9.98 -15.22
CA ASN A 440 10.89 8.89 -14.32
C ASN A 440 11.54 7.70 -15.05
N ALA A 441 12.82 7.45 -14.80
CA ALA A 441 13.58 6.40 -15.47
C ALA A 441 13.06 4.98 -15.20
N ALA A 442 12.60 4.69 -13.96
CA ALA A 442 12.08 3.39 -13.60
C ALA A 442 10.74 3.12 -14.30
N ARG A 443 9.84 4.11 -14.33
CA ARG A 443 8.58 4.02 -15.07
C ARG A 443 8.82 3.88 -16.57
N ARG A 444 9.72 4.67 -17.14
CA ARG A 444 10.10 4.58 -18.56
C ARG A 444 10.56 3.17 -18.96
N ALA A 445 11.31 2.49 -18.09
CA ALA A 445 11.70 1.11 -18.32
C ALA A 445 10.50 0.14 -18.21
N LEU A 446 9.63 0.34 -17.20
CA LEU A 446 8.46 -0.48 -16.93
C LEU A 446 7.38 -0.40 -18.04
N ASP A 447 7.23 0.78 -18.65
CA ASP A 447 6.16 1.10 -19.61
C ASP A 447 6.68 1.28 -21.03
N LYS A 448 7.93 0.86 -21.29
CA LYS A 448 8.62 1.01 -22.57
C LYS A 448 7.78 0.53 -23.75
N ASP A 449 7.18 -0.65 -23.65
CA ASP A 449 6.44 -1.25 -24.76
C ASP A 449 5.18 -0.44 -25.12
N GLU A 450 4.46 0.08 -24.12
CA GLU A 450 3.29 0.94 -24.33
C GLU A 450 3.71 2.25 -25.01
N VAL A 451 4.73 2.92 -24.46
CA VAL A 451 5.21 4.21 -24.98
C VAL A 451 5.79 4.06 -26.38
N ASP A 452 6.53 2.98 -26.65
CA ASP A 452 7.08 2.68 -27.98
C ASP A 452 5.97 2.35 -28.99
N TYR A 453 4.93 1.61 -28.58
CA TYR A 453 3.78 1.35 -29.44
C TYR A 453 3.07 2.65 -29.82
N ILE A 454 2.76 3.50 -28.84
CA ILE A 454 2.17 4.82 -29.06
C ILE A 454 3.04 5.65 -30.01
N ARG A 455 4.37 5.64 -29.82
CA ARG A 455 5.31 6.37 -30.69
C ARG A 455 5.26 5.86 -32.13
N ALA A 456 5.26 4.55 -32.34
CA ALA A 456 5.27 3.94 -33.67
C ALA A 456 3.93 4.11 -34.42
N HIS A 457 2.82 4.19 -33.68
CA HIS A 457 1.45 4.22 -34.22
C HIS A 457 0.76 5.57 -34.03
N VAL A 458 1.50 6.64 -33.68
CA VAL A 458 0.89 7.96 -33.48
C VAL A 458 0.11 8.42 -34.72
N LYS A 459 0.57 8.09 -35.92
CA LYS A 459 -0.10 8.40 -37.20
C LYS A 459 -1.44 7.66 -37.39
N ASP A 460 -1.62 6.53 -36.73
CA ASP A 460 -2.82 5.67 -36.87
C ASP A 460 -3.94 6.14 -35.92
N SER A 461 -3.62 7.06 -35.00
CA SER A 461 -4.58 7.62 -34.08
C SER A 461 -5.53 8.61 -34.78
N GLY A 462 -6.83 8.55 -34.46
CA GLY A 462 -7.88 9.39 -35.07
C GLY A 462 -7.90 10.83 -34.54
N THR A 463 -6.81 11.28 -33.96
CA THR A 463 -6.66 12.47 -33.12
C THR A 463 -6.39 13.71 -33.92
N HIS A 464 -5.88 13.50 -35.12
CA HIS A 464 -5.29 14.50 -35.99
C HIS A 464 -6.31 15.17 -36.89
N ASN A 465 -7.59 14.99 -36.60
CA ASN A 465 -8.71 15.69 -37.25
C ASN A 465 -8.80 17.16 -36.79
N PHE A 466 -7.64 17.79 -36.62
CA PHE A 466 -7.49 19.21 -36.36
C PHE A 466 -7.91 20.02 -37.59
N GLY A 467 -8.60 21.14 -37.33
CA GLY A 467 -9.16 22.04 -38.31
C GLY A 467 -8.17 22.61 -39.34
N THR A 468 -8.47 22.28 -40.60
CA THR A 468 -8.49 23.20 -41.75
C THR A 468 -7.15 23.72 -42.30
N THR A 469 -6.67 22.97 -43.29
CA THR A 469 -5.86 23.40 -44.45
C THR A 469 -4.36 23.64 -44.24
N LYS A 470 -3.62 23.57 -45.34
CA LYS A 470 -2.20 23.93 -45.45
C LYS A 470 -1.93 25.43 -45.15
N LEU A 471 -2.97 26.21 -44.87
CA LEU A 471 -2.92 27.67 -44.70
C LEU A 471 -3.12 28.13 -43.24
N THR A 472 -3.17 27.21 -42.26
CA THR A 472 -3.17 27.58 -40.84
C THR A 472 -1.92 28.43 -40.52
N ASN A 473 -2.12 29.57 -39.85
CA ASN A 473 -1.04 30.52 -39.59
C ASN A 473 0.05 29.95 -38.69
N VAL A 474 1.25 30.49 -38.86
CA VAL A 474 2.41 30.21 -38.00
C VAL A 474 2.16 30.74 -36.60
N ASN A 475 2.36 29.87 -35.60
CA ASN A 475 2.25 30.23 -34.19
C ASN A 475 3.61 30.26 -33.46
N ALA A 476 4.67 29.79 -34.09
CA ALA A 476 5.98 29.69 -33.46
C ALA A 476 7.12 29.95 -34.45
N ASP A 477 8.27 30.41 -33.95
CA ASP A 477 9.47 30.69 -34.73
C ASP A 477 10.59 29.68 -34.43
N ILE A 478 11.43 29.42 -35.43
CA ILE A 478 12.59 28.53 -35.30
C ILE A 478 13.73 29.28 -34.60
N ILE A 479 14.33 28.65 -33.59
CA ILE A 479 15.44 29.23 -32.82
C ILE A 479 16.80 28.75 -33.34
N SER A 480 16.85 27.58 -34.00
CA SER A 480 18.09 27.00 -34.50
C SER A 480 18.77 27.89 -35.54
N ALA A 481 20.09 28.02 -35.43
CA ALA A 481 20.88 28.90 -36.29
C ALA A 481 20.96 28.41 -37.75
N ASP A 482 20.84 27.10 -37.97
CA ASP A 482 20.82 26.49 -39.31
C ASP A 482 19.40 26.41 -39.91
N GLY A 483 18.38 26.85 -39.17
CA GLY A 483 16.98 26.79 -39.58
C GLY A 483 16.38 25.39 -39.59
N THR A 484 17.09 24.37 -39.08
CA THR A 484 16.60 22.99 -38.99
C THR A 484 15.83 22.79 -37.69
N VAL A 485 14.70 22.08 -37.74
CA VAL A 485 13.88 21.81 -36.55
C VAL A 485 13.95 20.33 -36.22
N LYS A 486 14.46 19.96 -35.03
CA LYS A 486 14.49 18.57 -34.57
C LYS A 486 13.26 18.19 -33.76
N ASN A 487 12.66 19.12 -33.03
CA ASN A 487 11.33 18.99 -32.40
C ASN A 487 10.84 20.33 -31.84
N ALA A 488 9.54 20.40 -31.52
CA ALA A 488 8.91 21.59 -30.95
C ALA A 488 9.38 21.92 -29.52
N MET A 489 9.95 20.97 -28.79
CA MET A 489 10.31 21.13 -27.38
C MET A 489 11.57 21.98 -27.21
N SER A 490 12.60 21.78 -28.05
CA SER A 490 13.91 22.45 -27.89
C SER A 490 14.22 23.54 -28.91
N ASP A 491 13.66 23.45 -30.12
CA ASP A 491 14.17 24.24 -31.27
C ASP A 491 13.21 25.33 -31.74
N VAL A 492 12.06 25.46 -31.07
CA VAL A 492 10.95 26.32 -31.49
C VAL A 492 10.50 27.20 -30.33
N ARG A 493 10.26 28.49 -30.59
CA ARG A 493 9.72 29.45 -29.63
C ARG A 493 8.32 29.88 -30.05
N MET A 494 7.36 29.80 -29.14
CA MET A 494 6.05 30.39 -29.38
C MET A 494 6.12 31.89 -29.58
N ARG A 495 5.34 32.38 -30.55
CA ARG A 495 5.15 33.82 -30.71
C ARG A 495 4.32 34.37 -29.57
N THR A 496 4.70 35.55 -29.10
CA THR A 496 3.94 36.26 -28.07
C THR A 496 2.50 36.45 -28.51
N GLY A 497 1.55 36.01 -27.67
CA GLY A 497 0.12 36.10 -27.95
C GLY A 497 -0.44 35.06 -28.94
N ALA A 498 0.39 34.15 -29.46
CA ALA A 498 -0.08 33.06 -30.31
C ALA A 498 -0.61 31.88 -29.48
N HIS A 499 -1.63 31.19 -30.00
CA HIS A 499 -2.24 30.02 -29.36
C HIS A 499 -1.44 28.74 -29.63
N THR A 500 -1.47 27.81 -28.68
CA THR A 500 -0.97 26.44 -28.88
C THR A 500 -2.03 25.63 -29.64
N TYR A 501 -1.60 24.84 -30.62
CA TYR A 501 -2.48 23.87 -31.26
C TYR A 501 -2.32 22.56 -30.50
N GLY A 502 -3.37 22.08 -29.82
CA GLY A 502 -3.13 21.04 -28.83
C GLY A 502 -4.20 20.84 -27.78
N SER A 503 -3.84 20.10 -26.73
CA SER A 503 -4.76 19.76 -25.63
C SER A 503 -5.25 20.98 -24.85
N ASP A 504 -4.41 22.02 -24.77
CA ASP A 504 -4.67 23.24 -23.99
C ASP A 504 -5.37 24.35 -24.78
N SER A 505 -5.66 24.16 -26.07
CA SER A 505 -6.38 25.17 -26.84
C SER A 505 -7.81 25.32 -26.32
N THR A 506 -8.21 26.57 -26.10
CA THR A 506 -9.58 26.95 -25.74
C THR A 506 -10.51 27.01 -26.97
N ILE A 507 -9.94 26.93 -28.18
CA ILE A 507 -10.69 27.01 -29.44
C ILE A 507 -10.98 25.58 -29.92
N ALA A 508 -12.26 25.24 -30.06
CA ALA A 508 -12.69 23.84 -30.27
C ALA A 508 -12.14 23.17 -31.54
N ASN A 509 -11.97 23.91 -32.64
CA ASN A 509 -11.36 23.40 -33.88
C ASN A 509 -9.83 23.32 -33.81
N GLU A 510 -9.23 23.92 -32.78
CA GLU A 510 -7.78 23.88 -32.53
C GLU A 510 -7.39 22.90 -31.43
N LYS A 511 -8.37 22.40 -30.67
CA LYS A 511 -8.16 21.45 -29.60
C LYS A 511 -7.91 20.06 -30.17
N ILE A 512 -6.79 19.47 -29.77
CA ILE A 512 -6.40 18.11 -30.16
C ILE A 512 -6.60 17.19 -28.97
N THR A 513 -7.24 16.04 -29.18
CA THR A 513 -7.44 15.03 -28.14
C THR A 513 -6.95 13.70 -28.66
N TYR A 514 -6.12 13.03 -27.87
CA TYR A 514 -5.62 11.72 -28.24
C TYR A 514 -6.73 10.63 -28.21
N LYS A 515 -6.72 9.72 -29.18
CA LYS A 515 -7.76 8.79 -29.66
C LYS A 515 -7.02 7.68 -30.38
N GLY A 516 -6.42 6.80 -29.60
CA GLY A 516 -5.60 5.70 -30.07
C GLY A 516 -5.29 4.77 -28.91
N HIS A 517 -4.35 3.85 -29.13
CA HIS A 517 -3.87 2.93 -28.10
C HIS A 517 -3.35 3.71 -26.89
N ASN A 518 -3.88 3.40 -25.71
CA ASN A 518 -3.52 3.97 -24.41
C ASN A 518 -4.10 3.06 -23.32
N GLU A 519 -3.72 1.80 -23.33
CA GLU A 519 -4.27 0.78 -22.42
C GLU A 519 -3.89 1.08 -20.97
N LEU A 520 -2.68 1.61 -20.75
CA LEU A 520 -2.19 2.01 -19.43
C LEU A 520 -2.85 3.27 -18.86
N ASN A 521 -3.63 4.00 -19.67
CA ASN A 521 -4.35 5.21 -19.27
C ASN A 521 -3.45 6.39 -18.86
N TYR A 522 -2.38 6.63 -19.63
CA TYR A 522 -1.59 7.85 -19.52
C TYR A 522 -2.46 9.08 -19.81
N LYS A 523 -2.18 10.17 -19.10
CA LYS A 523 -2.67 11.49 -19.52
C LYS A 523 -1.84 11.92 -20.74
N ILE A 524 -2.49 12.21 -21.87
CA ILE A 524 -1.79 12.63 -23.09
C ILE A 524 -2.07 14.10 -23.35
N GLU A 525 -1.01 14.90 -23.36
CA GLU A 525 -1.03 16.31 -23.70
C GLU A 525 -0.36 16.50 -25.05
N VAL A 526 -0.96 17.30 -25.93
CA VAL A 526 -0.48 17.54 -27.28
C VAL A 526 -0.11 19.01 -27.43
N ASP A 527 1.05 19.29 -28.00
CA ASP A 527 1.55 20.63 -28.31
C ASP A 527 2.18 20.67 -29.72
N TYR A 528 1.39 21.12 -30.69
CA TYR A 528 1.78 21.22 -32.08
C TYR A 528 2.10 22.67 -32.47
N ARG A 529 3.20 22.81 -33.22
CA ARG A 529 3.74 24.10 -33.68
C ARG A 529 3.74 24.17 -35.21
N ILE A 530 3.33 25.29 -35.75
CA ILE A 530 3.50 25.63 -37.16
C ILE A 530 4.58 26.70 -37.23
N VAL A 531 5.65 26.41 -37.97
CA VAL A 531 6.82 27.29 -38.13
C VAL A 531 6.83 27.95 -39.52
N PRO A 532 7.51 29.11 -39.71
CA PRO A 532 7.56 29.79 -41.00
C PRO A 532 8.18 28.92 -42.08
N ARG A 533 7.67 29.05 -43.30
CA ARG A 533 8.35 28.50 -44.48
C ARG A 533 9.46 29.44 -44.94
N THR A 534 10.62 28.90 -45.26
CA THR A 534 11.72 29.69 -45.83
C THR A 534 11.52 29.85 -47.34
N VAL A 535 11.43 31.10 -47.79
CA VAL A 535 11.41 31.51 -49.19
C VAL A 535 12.80 32.01 -49.57
N THR A 536 13.38 31.43 -50.60
CA THR A 536 14.66 31.91 -51.14
C THR A 536 14.39 33.05 -52.11
N VAL A 537 15.08 34.16 -51.91
CA VAL A 537 15.04 35.36 -52.76
C VAL A 537 16.40 35.46 -53.44
N ARG A 538 16.44 35.13 -54.73
CA ARG A 538 17.68 35.12 -55.51
C ARG A 538 17.78 36.38 -56.36
N GLY A 539 18.92 37.07 -56.26
CA GLY A 539 19.30 38.14 -57.18
C GLY A 539 19.26 37.66 -58.64
N LYS A 540 19.04 38.58 -59.59
CA LYS A 540 18.94 38.23 -61.00
C LYS A 540 20.23 37.56 -61.49
N THR A 541 20.11 36.45 -62.20
CA THR A 541 21.21 35.96 -63.05
C THR A 541 20.91 36.34 -64.48
N GLU A 542 21.73 37.21 -65.07
CA GLU A 542 21.57 37.68 -66.44
C GLU A 542 22.90 37.90 -67.15
N THR A 543 22.89 37.75 -68.47
CA THR A 543 23.98 38.18 -69.35
C THR A 543 23.43 39.26 -70.26
N LYS A 544 24.12 40.40 -70.39
CA LYS A 544 23.71 41.42 -71.37
C LYS A 544 24.92 42.13 -71.96
N THR A 545 24.93 42.23 -73.29
CA THR A 545 25.90 42.98 -74.07
C THR A 545 26.02 44.43 -73.60
N TYR A 546 27.26 44.90 -73.45
CA TYR A 546 27.57 46.27 -73.05
C TYR A 546 26.93 47.29 -74.03
N ASP A 547 26.19 48.25 -73.47
CA ASP A 547 25.44 49.27 -74.21
C ASP A 547 25.75 50.70 -73.76
N GLY A 548 26.77 50.88 -72.90
CA GLY A 548 27.17 52.17 -72.36
C GLY A 548 26.23 52.74 -71.28
N THR A 549 25.29 51.95 -70.77
CA THR A 549 24.39 52.36 -69.68
C THR A 549 24.66 51.61 -68.38
N ALA A 550 24.61 52.35 -67.27
CA ALA A 550 24.78 51.74 -65.95
C ALA A 550 23.59 50.84 -65.61
N ARG A 551 23.87 49.70 -64.97
CA ARG A 551 22.85 48.73 -64.60
C ARG A 551 22.04 49.17 -63.42
N THR A 552 20.72 48.97 -63.50
CA THR A 552 19.82 49.23 -62.39
C THR A 552 18.82 48.09 -62.27
N TYR A 553 18.61 47.65 -61.04
CA TYR A 553 17.64 46.64 -60.65
C TYR A 553 16.56 47.31 -59.80
N THR A 554 15.30 46.91 -60.00
CA THR A 554 14.17 47.63 -59.37
C THR A 554 13.27 46.68 -58.59
N GLY A 555 13.37 46.77 -57.27
CA GLY A 555 12.45 46.12 -56.33
C GLY A 555 12.26 44.61 -56.57
N ASN A 556 11.01 44.16 -56.49
CA ASN A 556 10.67 42.73 -56.49
C ASN A 556 10.63 42.09 -57.88
N ASN A 557 10.79 42.86 -58.97
CA ASN A 557 10.60 42.38 -60.35
C ASN A 557 11.84 41.69 -60.93
N ASP A 558 13.02 41.95 -60.36
CA ASP A 558 14.30 41.45 -60.86
C ASP A 558 14.89 40.32 -59.98
N VAL A 559 14.10 39.76 -59.06
CA VAL A 559 14.49 38.60 -58.23
C VAL A 559 13.64 37.38 -58.54
N THR A 560 14.19 36.20 -58.29
CA THR A 560 13.42 34.95 -58.29
C THR A 560 13.05 34.56 -56.88
N PHE A 561 11.76 34.30 -56.64
CA PHE A 561 11.26 33.76 -55.38
C PHE A 561 11.00 32.26 -55.52
N GLU A 562 11.58 31.47 -54.62
CA GLU A 562 11.43 30.03 -54.60
C GLU A 562 10.78 29.60 -53.28
N ASN A 563 9.96 28.54 -53.33
CA ASN A 563 9.36 27.88 -52.16
C ASN A 563 8.22 28.64 -51.44
N PHE A 564 7.43 29.47 -52.14
CA PHE A 564 6.13 29.87 -51.59
C PHE A 564 5.18 28.66 -51.47
N ALA A 565 4.30 28.68 -50.46
CA ALA A 565 3.35 27.59 -50.24
C ALA A 565 2.08 27.72 -51.07
N ASN A 566 1.51 26.59 -51.49
CA ASN A 566 0.15 26.51 -52.03
C ASN A 566 -0.18 27.53 -53.12
N ASN A 567 0.73 27.72 -54.08
CA ASN A 567 0.64 28.70 -55.17
C ASN A 567 0.56 30.17 -54.72
N GLN A 568 0.93 30.47 -53.46
CA GLN A 568 1.12 31.84 -53.03
C GLN A 568 2.31 32.47 -53.76
N THR A 569 2.28 33.79 -53.84
CA THR A 569 3.27 34.66 -54.46
C THR A 569 3.57 35.80 -53.50
N ILE A 570 4.57 36.63 -53.81
CA ILE A 570 4.89 37.82 -53.00
C ILE A 570 3.67 38.75 -52.77
N THR A 571 2.73 38.80 -53.71
CA THR A 571 1.52 39.64 -53.62
C THR A 571 0.41 39.02 -52.76
N THR A 572 0.43 37.70 -52.56
CA THR A 572 -0.63 36.95 -51.85
C THR A 572 -0.15 36.33 -50.54
N SER A 573 1.13 36.46 -50.20
CA SER A 573 1.76 35.95 -48.97
C SER A 573 1.71 36.91 -47.78
N GLY A 574 1.09 38.09 -47.94
CA GLY A 574 1.06 39.13 -46.89
C GLY A 574 2.44 39.75 -46.61
N THR A 575 3.32 39.76 -47.61
CA THR A 575 4.68 40.29 -47.46
C THR A 575 4.69 41.81 -47.39
N THR A 576 5.53 42.35 -46.51
CA THR A 576 5.85 43.78 -46.38
C THR A 576 7.35 44.00 -46.54
N GLY A 577 7.79 45.26 -46.73
CA GLY A 577 9.19 45.60 -46.99
C GLY A 577 9.54 45.59 -48.48
N SER A 578 10.83 45.64 -48.79
CA SER A 578 11.32 45.70 -50.18
C SER A 578 12.59 44.88 -50.39
N VAL A 579 12.79 44.45 -51.63
CA VAL A 579 14.08 43.95 -52.11
C VAL A 579 14.99 45.14 -52.45
N SER A 580 16.23 45.07 -51.99
CA SER A 580 17.27 46.09 -52.20
C SER A 580 18.53 45.46 -52.76
N TYR A 581 19.08 46.05 -53.82
CA TYR A 581 20.34 45.62 -54.41
C TYR A 581 21.50 46.46 -53.87
N THR A 582 22.58 45.79 -53.46
CA THR A 582 23.79 46.48 -53.00
C THR A 582 24.46 47.18 -54.19
N SER A 583 24.72 48.48 -54.05
CA SER A 583 25.32 49.30 -55.12
C SER A 583 26.84 49.09 -55.24
N ILE A 584 27.36 49.19 -56.46
CA ILE A 584 28.79 49.17 -56.72
C ILE A 584 29.45 50.38 -56.05
N ALA A 585 30.59 50.16 -55.40
CA ALA A 585 31.32 51.22 -54.69
C ALA A 585 31.94 52.25 -55.66
N ASP A 586 32.40 51.78 -56.83
CA ASP A 586 32.93 52.61 -57.92
C ASP A 586 32.47 52.03 -59.26
N ALA A 587 31.77 52.84 -60.06
CA ALA A 587 31.25 52.44 -61.37
C ALA A 587 32.34 52.10 -62.40
N LYS A 588 33.60 52.45 -62.12
CA LYS A 588 34.77 52.09 -62.95
C LYS A 588 35.22 50.64 -62.77
N ASN A 589 34.78 49.96 -61.72
CA ASN A 589 35.19 48.58 -61.46
C ASN A 589 34.56 47.62 -62.49
N THR A 590 35.33 46.62 -62.92
CA THR A 590 34.89 45.53 -63.80
C THR A 590 34.46 44.27 -63.04
N SER A 591 34.35 44.37 -61.71
CA SER A 591 33.80 43.36 -60.81
C SER A 591 33.26 44.01 -59.54
N GLY A 592 32.52 43.26 -58.72
CA GLY A 592 31.87 43.77 -57.51
C GLY A 592 30.36 43.62 -57.58
N PHE A 593 29.59 44.62 -57.14
CA PHE A 593 28.13 44.55 -57.18
C PHE A 593 27.55 45.07 -58.51
N ALA A 594 26.45 44.48 -58.95
CA ALA A 594 25.87 44.76 -60.26
C ALA A 594 25.04 46.06 -60.31
N GLN A 595 24.51 46.54 -59.19
CA GLN A 595 23.71 47.78 -59.15
C GLN A 595 24.62 48.99 -59.36
N GLY A 596 24.45 49.71 -60.47
CA GLY A 596 25.28 50.84 -60.89
C GLY A 596 26.50 50.47 -61.73
N ALA A 597 26.71 49.18 -62.03
CA ALA A 597 27.82 48.72 -62.85
C ALA A 597 27.71 49.25 -64.29
N LEU A 598 28.79 49.85 -64.81
CA LEU A 598 28.83 50.44 -66.15
C LEU A 598 29.60 49.58 -67.15
N HIS A 599 30.80 49.11 -66.79
CA HIS A 599 31.70 48.44 -67.72
C HIS A 599 31.38 46.95 -67.92
N ALA A 600 31.88 46.36 -69.00
CA ALA A 600 31.79 44.92 -69.21
C ALA A 600 32.62 44.18 -68.14
N GLY A 601 32.06 43.14 -67.54
CA GLY A 601 32.66 42.46 -66.40
C GLY A 601 31.70 41.48 -65.74
N GLU A 602 32.18 40.76 -64.73
CA GLU A 602 31.36 39.84 -63.95
C GLU A 602 31.05 40.46 -62.58
N TYR A 603 29.75 40.62 -62.30
CA TYR A 603 29.27 41.28 -61.09
C TYR A 603 28.28 40.39 -60.33
N VAL A 604 28.16 40.63 -59.04
CA VAL A 604 27.23 39.94 -58.14
C VAL A 604 25.96 40.77 -57.99
N THR A 605 24.79 40.16 -58.23
CA THR A 605 23.50 40.77 -57.87
C THR A 605 23.16 40.44 -56.42
N ASP A 606 23.73 41.22 -55.51
CA ASP A 606 23.54 41.02 -54.07
C ASP A 606 22.26 41.69 -53.57
N VAL A 607 21.42 40.88 -52.94
CA VAL A 607 20.14 41.29 -52.33
C VAL A 607 20.09 41.09 -50.82
N SER A 608 21.24 40.85 -50.19
CA SER A 608 21.36 40.58 -48.74
C SER A 608 20.85 41.70 -47.83
N SER A 609 20.77 42.93 -48.32
CA SER A 609 20.28 44.12 -47.59
C SER A 609 18.75 44.31 -47.65
N SER A 610 18.03 43.35 -48.22
CA SER A 610 16.56 43.39 -48.36
C SER A 610 15.84 43.27 -47.01
N THR A 611 14.62 43.82 -46.94
CA THR A 611 13.86 43.99 -45.68
C THR A 611 12.53 43.24 -45.65
N LEU A 612 12.34 42.23 -46.51
CA LEU A 612 11.08 41.50 -46.62
C LEU A 612 10.70 40.82 -45.31
N LYS A 613 9.42 40.94 -44.93
CA LYS A 613 8.83 40.32 -43.75
C LYS A 613 7.42 39.83 -44.04
N ALA A 614 7.08 38.65 -43.53
CA ALA A 614 5.73 38.11 -43.57
C ALA A 614 5.49 37.28 -42.31
N SER A 615 4.24 37.18 -41.85
CA SER A 615 3.91 36.39 -40.66
C SER A 615 4.19 34.90 -40.87
N ASN A 616 3.96 34.37 -42.07
CA ASN A 616 4.07 32.92 -42.33
C ASN A 616 5.37 32.49 -43.03
N TYR A 617 6.26 33.44 -43.34
CA TYR A 617 7.46 33.17 -44.13
C TYR A 617 8.71 33.83 -43.55
N ASN A 618 9.83 33.10 -43.62
CA ASN A 618 11.17 33.65 -43.46
C ASN A 618 11.79 33.83 -44.85
N PHE A 619 12.60 34.88 -45.04
CA PHE A 619 13.26 35.13 -46.31
C PHE A 619 14.76 34.89 -46.19
N LYS A 620 15.29 34.02 -47.06
CA LYS A 620 16.72 33.79 -47.24
C LYS A 620 17.17 34.48 -48.51
N TYR A 621 18.23 35.28 -48.44
CA TYR A 621 18.73 36.05 -49.58
C TYR A 621 19.95 35.37 -50.19
N GLU A 622 19.91 35.12 -51.49
CA GLU A 622 21.01 34.53 -52.24
C GLU A 622 21.40 35.43 -53.41
N THR A 623 22.68 35.48 -53.71
CA THR A 623 23.20 36.29 -54.80
C THR A 623 22.89 35.65 -56.16
N GLY A 624 22.70 36.48 -57.18
CA GLY A 624 22.81 36.07 -58.58
C GLY A 624 24.07 36.66 -59.23
N THR A 625 24.11 36.67 -60.55
CA THR A 625 25.28 37.08 -61.34
C THR A 625 24.89 37.92 -62.55
N LEU A 626 25.67 38.96 -62.86
CA LEU A 626 25.59 39.74 -64.09
C LEU A 626 26.87 39.52 -64.89
N THR A 627 26.73 39.21 -66.18
CA THR A 627 27.83 39.11 -67.14
C THR A 627 27.66 40.07 -68.31
#